data_AF-A0A942U8W8-F1
#
_entry.id   AF-A0A942U8W8-F1
#
_cell.length_a   1.000
_cell.length_b   1.000
_cell.length_c   1.000
_cell.angle_alpha   90.00
_cell.angle_beta   90.00
_cell.angle_gamma   90.00
#
_symmetry.space_group_name_H-M   'P 1'
#
loop_
_entity.id
_entity.type
_entity.pdbx_description
1 polymer ?
#
loop_
_entity_poly.entity_id
_entity_poly.type
_entity_poly.pdbx_seq_one_letter_code
_entity_poly.pdbx_strand_id
1 'polypeptide(L)'
;MDIEKIQERFAGAEVEIVIQDREGGDQAPVVSKSIKKVQLCPDGTHLRFYFDDFYFLAVPLASRVTESAGLWSAANVESGLTYTFKKVQVF
;
A
#
# COMPACT_ATOMS: atom_id res chain seq x y z
N MET A 1 -5.92 9.27 -6.56
CA MET A 1 -5.44 7.87 -6.57
C MET A 1 -6.13 7.18 -7.73
N ASP A 2 -5.38 6.48 -8.59
CA ASP A 2 -5.94 5.75 -9.75
C ASP A 2 -6.11 4.27 -9.38
N ILE A 3 -7.34 3.83 -9.13
CA ILE A 3 -7.62 2.52 -8.53
C ILE A 3 -7.38 1.38 -9.52
N GLU A 4 -7.80 1.53 -10.77
CA GLU A 4 -7.65 0.49 -11.81
C GLU A 4 -6.17 0.19 -12.02
N LYS A 5 -5.35 1.23 -12.18
CA LYS A 5 -3.89 1.09 -12.31
C LYS A 5 -3.26 0.40 -11.10
N ILE A 6 -3.74 0.69 -9.88
CA ILE A 6 -3.23 0.05 -8.66
C ILE A 6 -3.63 -1.43 -8.62
N GLN A 7 -4.85 -1.77 -9.02
CA GLN A 7 -5.29 -3.16 -9.10
C GLN A 7 -4.43 -3.96 -10.10
N GLU A 8 -4.24 -3.45 -11.31
CA GLU A 8 -3.37 -4.06 -12.33
C GLU A 8 -1.93 -4.18 -11.83
N ARG A 9 -1.43 -3.16 -11.13
CA ARG A 9 -0.06 -3.15 -10.63
C ARG A 9 0.13 -4.17 -9.51
N PHE A 10 -0.78 -4.29 -8.55
CA PHE A 10 -0.51 -5.01 -7.30
C PHE A 10 -1.22 -6.34 -7.14
N ALA A 11 -2.37 -6.58 -7.78
CA ALA A 11 -3.04 -7.87 -7.65
C ALA A 11 -2.13 -9.01 -8.16
N GLY A 12 -1.87 -9.99 -7.31
CA GLY A 12 -0.96 -11.12 -7.56
C GLY A 12 0.53 -10.81 -7.34
N ALA A 13 0.91 -9.56 -7.07
CA ALA A 13 2.32 -9.18 -6.93
C ALA A 13 2.88 -9.50 -5.54
N GLU A 14 4.17 -9.83 -5.49
CA GLU A 14 4.95 -9.85 -4.25
C GLU A 14 5.58 -8.48 -4.01
N VAL A 15 5.40 -7.96 -2.79
CA VAL A 15 5.83 -6.62 -2.40
C VAL A 15 6.49 -6.61 -1.03
N GLU A 16 7.48 -5.73 -0.89
CA GLU A 16 7.93 -5.25 0.41
C GLU A 16 7.08 -4.05 0.81
N ILE A 17 6.59 -4.05 2.05
CA ILE A 17 5.75 -2.99 2.60
C ILE A 17 6.48 -2.34 3.76
N VAL A 18 6.50 -1.01 3.75
CA VAL A 18 7.05 -0.18 4.81
C VAL A 18 5.99 0.83 5.23
N ILE A 19 5.77 0.96 6.54
CA ILE A 19 4.89 1.99 7.13
C ILE A 19 5.75 2.87 8.02
N GLN A 20 5.72 4.17 7.76
CA GLN A 20 6.53 5.18 8.46
C GLN A 20 5.63 6.29 9.01
N ASP A 21 5.93 6.77 10.21
CA ASP A 21 5.34 7.98 10.78
C ASP A 21 6.10 9.25 10.34
N ARG A 22 5.46 10.40 10.48
CA ARG A 22 5.80 11.73 9.96
C ARG A 22 7.16 12.28 10.39
N GLU A 23 7.82 11.68 11.37
CA GLU A 23 9.04 12.21 11.99
C GLU A 23 10.21 11.21 12.08
N GLY A 24 10.27 10.19 11.22
CA GLY A 24 11.37 9.20 11.29
C GLY A 24 11.41 8.43 12.62
N GLY A 25 10.29 8.43 13.35
CA GLY A 25 10.03 7.58 14.52
C GLY A 25 9.78 6.12 14.12
N ASP A 26 9.13 5.35 15.01
CA ASP A 26 8.95 3.90 14.89
C ASP A 26 8.60 3.46 13.47
N GLN A 27 9.57 2.81 12.82
CA GLN A 27 9.38 2.18 11.54
C GLN A 27 8.87 0.77 11.82
N ALA A 28 7.64 0.48 11.38
CA ALA A 28 7.17 -0.90 11.36
C ALA A 28 8.19 -1.75 10.55
N PRO A 29 8.51 -2.97 11.00
CA PRO A 29 9.44 -3.83 10.27
C PRO A 29 8.99 -3.96 8.81
N VAL A 30 9.96 -3.98 7.91
CA VAL A 30 9.69 -4.24 6.50
C VAL A 30 9.10 -5.64 6.38
N VAL A 31 7.91 -5.76 5.80
CA VAL A 31 7.24 -7.05 5.61
C VAL A 31 7.09 -7.38 4.14
N SER A 32 7.47 -8.59 3.76
CA SER A 32 7.21 -9.14 2.43
C SER A 32 5.85 -9.83 2.43
N LYS A 33 4.98 -9.44 1.50
CA LYS A 33 3.63 -9.99 1.35
C LYS A 33 3.27 -10.19 -0.12
N SER A 34 2.53 -11.25 -0.40
CA SER A 34 1.82 -11.40 -1.68
C SER A 34 0.48 -10.69 -1.57
N ILE A 35 0.20 -9.76 -2.48
CA ILE A 35 -1.10 -9.09 -2.55
C ILE A 35 -2.04 -9.97 -3.36
N LYS A 36 -3.04 -10.56 -2.72
CA LYS A 36 -4.03 -11.42 -3.37
C LYS A 36 -5.06 -10.64 -4.16
N LYS A 37 -5.52 -9.53 -3.59
CA LYS A 37 -6.52 -8.65 -4.21
C LYS A 37 -6.37 -7.23 -3.69
N VAL A 38 -6.78 -6.28 -4.51
CA VAL A 38 -6.91 -4.87 -4.14
C VAL A 38 -8.36 -4.45 -4.34
N GLN A 39 -8.98 -3.91 -3.31
CA GLN A 39 -10.41 -3.60 -3.33
C GLN A 39 -10.72 -2.32 -2.57
N LEU A 40 -11.64 -1.53 -3.10
CA LEU A 40 -12.24 -0.42 -2.36
C LEU A 40 -13.01 -0.95 -1.17
N CYS A 41 -12.85 -0.36 0.02
CA CYS A 41 -13.70 -0.71 1.15
C CYS A 41 -15.15 -0.26 0.90
N PRO A 42 -16.16 -0.89 1.53
CA PRO A 42 -17.56 -0.59 1.27
C PRO A 42 -17.97 0.87 1.51
N ASP A 43 -17.32 1.56 2.45
CA ASP A 43 -17.57 2.97 2.76
C ASP A 43 -16.84 3.95 1.80
N GLY A 44 -16.00 3.44 0.89
CA GLY A 44 -15.31 4.24 -0.11
C GLY A 44 -14.21 5.17 0.45
N THR A 45 -13.71 4.94 1.67
CA THR A 45 -12.68 5.81 2.28
C THR A 45 -11.25 5.27 2.14
N HIS A 46 -11.10 3.96 1.94
CA HIS A 46 -9.81 3.26 1.89
C HIS A 46 -9.74 2.29 0.71
N LEU A 47 -8.52 2.08 0.23
CA LEU A 47 -8.17 0.96 -0.62
C LEU A 47 -7.52 -0.13 0.23
N ARG A 48 -8.06 -1.35 0.18
CA ARG A 48 -7.57 -2.49 0.94
C ARG A 48 -6.69 -3.37 0.07
N PHE A 49 -5.46 -3.58 0.52
CA PHE A 49 -4.49 -4.51 -0.06
C PHE A 49 -4.50 -5.80 0.76
N TYR A 50 -5.18 -6.81 0.24
CA TYR A 50 -5.38 -8.08 0.96
C TYR A 50 -4.18 -9.00 0.78
N PHE A 51 -3.69 -9.55 1.88
CA PHE A 51 -2.65 -10.58 1.93
C PHE A 51 -3.25 -11.99 1.86
N ASP A 52 -4.47 -12.13 2.37
CA ASP A 52 -5.33 -13.30 2.28
C ASP A 52 -6.80 -12.86 2.39
N ASP A 53 -7.72 -13.78 2.69
CA ASP A 53 -9.14 -13.48 2.78
C ASP A 53 -9.54 -12.57 3.94
N PHE A 54 -8.72 -12.53 5.00
CA PHE A 54 -9.03 -11.84 6.26
C PHE A 54 -8.10 -10.65 6.52
N TYR A 55 -6.81 -10.80 6.25
CA TYR A 55 -5.79 -9.80 6.58
C TYR A 55 -5.50 -8.89 5.39
N PHE A 56 -5.52 -7.58 5.64
CA PHE A 56 -5.26 -6.55 4.66
C PHE A 56 -4.59 -5.33 5.28
N LEU A 57 -3.93 -4.53 4.45
CA LEU A 57 -3.52 -3.17 4.77
C LEU A 57 -4.49 -2.18 4.12
N ALA A 58 -5.07 -1.28 4.90
CA ALA A 58 -5.95 -0.23 4.41
C ALA A 58 -5.17 1.07 4.20
N VAL A 59 -5.18 1.58 2.97
CA VAL A 59 -4.56 2.86 2.62
C VAL A 59 -5.68 3.88 2.35
N PRO A 60 -5.72 5.02 3.05
CA PRO A 60 -6.76 6.02 2.83
C PRO A 60 -6.72 6.59 1.39
N LEU A 61 -7.86 6.76 0.74
CA LEU A 61 -7.94 7.33 -0.61
C LEU A 61 -7.51 8.80 -0.67
N ALA A 62 -7.70 9.52 0.42
CA ALA A 62 -7.28 10.92 0.56
C ALA A 62 -5.75 11.09 0.62
N SER A 63 -4.99 10.00 0.64
CA SER A 63 -3.54 10.04 0.67
C SER A 63 -2.96 10.64 -0.62
N ARG A 64 -1.88 11.41 -0.46
CA ARG A 64 -1.09 11.88 -1.58
C ARG A 64 -0.23 10.74 -2.10
N VAL A 65 -0.48 10.34 -3.34
CA VAL A 65 0.24 9.24 -4.00
C VAL A 65 1.46 9.78 -4.74
N THR A 66 2.59 9.10 -4.57
CA THR A 66 3.80 9.26 -5.38
C THR A 66 4.21 7.91 -5.94
N GLU A 67 4.62 7.88 -7.21
CA GLU A 67 4.93 6.65 -7.93
C GLU A 67 6.23 6.84 -8.71
N SER A 68 7.13 5.85 -8.63
CA SER A 68 8.35 5.79 -9.43
C SER A 68 8.62 4.35 -9.88
N ALA A 69 9.72 4.12 -10.62
CA ALA A 69 10.06 2.79 -11.12
C ALA A 69 10.22 1.80 -9.96
N GLY A 70 9.26 0.87 -9.83
CA GLY A 70 9.25 -0.18 -8.81
C GLY A 70 8.67 0.22 -7.45
N LEU A 71 8.47 1.52 -7.19
CA LEU A 71 7.97 2.04 -5.90
C LEU A 71 6.61 2.73 -6.06
N TRP A 72 5.77 2.58 -5.06
CA TRP A 72 4.51 3.28 -4.92
C TRP A 72 4.33 3.66 -3.47
N SER A 73 4.06 4.93 -3.20
CA SER A 73 3.90 5.45 -1.85
C SER A 73 2.62 6.26 -1.73
N ALA A 74 2.00 6.19 -0.56
CA ALA A 74 0.82 6.96 -0.20
C ALA A 74 1.05 7.61 1.16
N ALA A 75 1.11 8.94 1.18
CA ALA A 75 1.26 9.71 2.42
C ALA A 75 -0.09 10.31 2.83
N ASN A 76 -0.56 9.96 4.02
CA ASN A 76 -1.78 10.50 4.59
C ASN A 76 -1.47 11.62 5.60
N VAL A 77 -2.00 12.82 5.35
CA VAL A 77 -1.73 14.01 6.16
C VAL A 77 -2.42 13.94 7.53
N GLU A 78 -3.61 13.34 7.60
CA GLU A 78 -4.42 13.27 8.82
C GLU A 78 -3.81 12.30 9.82
N SER A 79 -3.41 11.11 9.37
CA SER A 79 -2.79 10.10 10.22
C SER A 79 -1.28 10.30 10.39
N GLY A 80 -0.64 11.12 9.57
CA GLY A 80 0.82 11.28 9.54
C GLY A 80 1.57 10.08 8.96
N LEU A 81 0.88 9.06 8.44
CA LEU A 81 1.49 7.82 7.99
C LEU A 81 1.83 7.86 6.50
N THR A 82 2.97 7.27 6.17
CA THR A 82 3.37 6.98 4.79
C THR A 82 3.47 5.47 4.60
N TYR A 83 2.69 4.96 3.64
CA TYR A 83 2.70 3.57 3.21
C TYR A 83 3.53 3.46 1.94
N THR A 84 4.55 2.62 1.92
CA THR A 84 5.39 2.37 0.74
C THR A 84 5.34 0.90 0.35
N PHE A 85 5.05 0.65 -0.92
CA PHE A 85 5.01 -0.65 -1.56
C PHE A 85 6.09 -0.72 -2.62
N LYS A 86 7.01 -1.68 -2.49
CA LYS A 86 8.06 -1.95 -3.46
C LYS A 86 7.86 -3.33 -4.04
N LYS A 87 7.74 -3.46 -5.36
CA LYS A 87 7.69 -4.79 -6.00
C LYS A 87 9.02 -5.51 -5.82
N VAL A 88 8.96 -6.76 -5.39
CA VAL A 88 10.12 -7.65 -5.43
C VAL A 88 10.27 -8.11 -6.88
N GLN A 89 11.41 -7.81 -7.52
CA GLN A 89 11.73 -8.41 -8.81
C GLN A 89 12.09 -9.88 -8.56
N VAL A 90 11.28 -10.77 -9.11
CA VAL A 90 11.62 -12.18 -9.20
C VAL A 90 12.39 -12.33 -10.51
N PHE A 91 13.69 -12.68 -10.40
CA PHE A 91 14.59 -12.91 -11.53
C PHE A 91 14.26 -14.23 -12.24
#